data_AF-A0A5B0FW70-F1
#
_entry.id   AF-A0A5B0FW70-F1
#
_cell.length_a   1.000
_cell.length_b   1.000
_cell.length_c   1.000
_cell.angle_alpha   90.00
_cell.angle_beta   90.00
_cell.angle_gamma   90.00
#
_symmetry.space_group_name_H-M   'P 1'
#
loop_
_entity.id
_entity.type
_entity.pdbx_description
1 polymer ?
#
loop_
_entity_poly.entity_id
_entity_poly.type
_entity_poly.pdbx_seq_one_letter_code
_entity_poly.pdbx_strand_id
1 'polypeptide(L)' 'MTERHMVHTETLSNSCKIEVKARILRDGSLEMFIGVYQPNGAVIVEDHAPKPHLLDMEAAFDWGIEQARGIGNSQRTL' A
#
# COMPACT_ATOMS: atom_id res chain seq x y z
N MET A 1 4.83 23.49 -7.68
CA MET A 1 4.55 22.04 -7.79
C MET A 1 3.49 21.73 -6.76
N THR A 2 2.33 21.23 -7.18
CA THR A 2 1.25 20.83 -6.27
C THR A 2 1.58 19.45 -5.74
N GLU A 3 1.57 19.26 -4.43
CA GLU A 3 1.72 17.94 -3.81
C GLU A 3 0.54 17.05 -4.26
N ARG A 4 0.82 15.94 -4.94
CA ARG A 4 -0.17 14.92 -5.30
C ARG A 4 -0.01 13.77 -4.33
N HIS A 5 -1.10 13.36 -3.70
CA HIS A 5 -1.13 12.18 -2.84
C HIS A 5 -2.32 11.28 -3.22
N MET A 6 -2.11 9.98 -3.06
CA MET A 6 -3.11 8.94 -3.24
C MET A 6 -3.10 8.06 -1.98
N VAL A 7 -4.29 7.68 -1.53
CA VAL A 7 -4.50 6.82 -0.36
C VAL A 7 -5.58 5.81 -0.70
N HIS A 8 -5.31 4.54 -0.45
CA HIS A 8 -6.25 3.44 -0.59
C HIS A 8 -6.32 2.69 0.71
N THR A 9 -7.54 2.40 1.16
CA THR A 9 -7.78 1.55 2.32
C THR A 9 -8.92 0.61 1.99
N GLU A 10 -8.71 -0.67 2.27
CA GLU A 10 -9.68 -1.71 1.93
C GLU A 10 -9.66 -2.79 3.02
N THR A 11 -10.82 -3.38 3.29
CA THR A 11 -10.94 -4.58 4.12
C THR A 11 -11.21 -5.76 3.21
N LEU A 12 -10.33 -6.75 3.23
CA LEU A 12 -10.40 -7.96 2.43
C LEU A 12 -11.47 -8.91 2.96
N SER A 13 -11.85 -9.91 2.17
CA SER A 13 -12.84 -10.93 2.54
C SER A 13 -12.44 -11.76 3.78
N ASN A 14 -11.15 -11.89 4.03
CA ASN A 14 -10.58 -12.57 5.20
C ASN A 14 -10.43 -11.64 6.43
N SER A 15 -11.09 -10.48 6.40
CA SER A 15 -11.08 -9.41 7.41
C SER A 15 -9.73 -8.73 7.64
N CYS A 16 -8.69 -9.05 6.86
CA CYS A 16 -7.46 -8.27 6.87
C CYS A 16 -7.72 -6.88 6.29
N LYS A 17 -7.04 -5.87 6.83
CA LYS A 17 -7.08 -4.49 6.31
C LYS A 17 -5.80 -4.19 5.57
N ILE A 18 -5.92 -3.52 4.44
CA ILE A 18 -4.77 -3.00 3.69
C ILE A 18 -4.83 -1.49 3.64
N GLU A 19 -3.67 -0.85 3.69
CA GLU A 19 -3.51 0.59 3.52
C GLU A 19 -2.34 0.83 2.57
N VAL A 20 -2.57 1.58 1.49
CA VAL A 20 -1.52 1.95 0.54
C VAL A 20 -1.54 3.46 0.36
N LYS A 21 -0.36 4.08 0.41
CA LYS A 21 -0.21 5.52 0.22
C LYS A 21 0.89 5.77 -0.80
N ALA A 22 0.70 6.78 -1.64
CA ALA A 22 1.71 7.29 -2.55
C ALA A 22 1.67 8.81 -2.55
N ARG A 23 2.82 9.48 -2.52
CA ARG A 23 2.90 10.94 -2.66
C ARG A 23 4.15 11.35 -3.44
N ILE A 24 4.01 12.38 -4.29
CA ILE A 24 5.16 13.04 -4.93
C ILE A 24 5.57 14.18 -4.01
N LEU A 25 6.81 14.09 -3.52
CA LEU A 25 7.45 15.10 -2.70
C LEU A 25 7.85 16.32 -3.55
N ARG A 26 8.21 17.42 -2.88
CA ARG A 26 8.56 18.68 -3.55
C ARG A 26 9.81 18.62 -4.41
N ASP A 27 10.69 17.67 -4.13
CA ASP A 27 11.90 17.38 -4.91
C ASP A 27 11.63 16.47 -6.13
N GLY A 28 10.38 16.03 -6.32
CA GLY A 28 9.96 15.12 -7.38
C GLY A 28 10.10 13.63 -7.02
N SER A 29 10.58 13.30 -5.82
CA SER A 29 10.68 11.91 -5.36
C SER A 29 9.30 11.31 -5.08
N LEU A 30 9.12 10.04 -5.43
CA LEU A 30 7.95 9.25 -5.05
C LEU A 30 8.18 8.62 -3.68
N GLU A 31 7.36 8.96 -2.70
CA GLU A 31 7.27 8.25 -1.43
C GLU A 31 6.05 7.34 -1.44
N MET A 32 6.21 6.10 -0.96
CA MET A 32 5.16 5.11 -0.90
C MET A 32 5.14 4.38 0.43
N PHE A 33 3.97 3.88 0.78
CA PHE A 33 3.74 3.05 1.96
C PHE A 33 2.77 1.91 1.62
N ILE A 34 3.06 0.71 2.11
CA ILE A 34 2.18 -0.46 2.03
C ILE A 34 2.05 -1.05 3.44
N GLY A 35 0.85 -0.98 3.99
CA GLY A 35 0.45 -1.55 5.26
C GLY A 35 -0.55 -2.69 5.07
N VAL A 36 -0.36 -3.78 5.80
CA VAL A 36 -1.29 -4.91 5.88
C VAL A 36 -1.46 -5.29 7.34
N TYR A 37 -2.71 -5.40 7.77
CA TYR A 37 -3.10 -5.57 9.16
C TYR A 37 -4.09 -6.72 9.32
N GLN A 38 -3.96 -7.47 10.40
CA GLN A 38 -4.92 -8.47 10.81
C GLN A 38 -6.22 -7.81 11.31
N PRO A 39 -7.33 -8.56 11.42
CA PRO A 39 -8.61 -8.04 11.93
C PRO A 39 -8.51 -7.46 13.34
N ASN A 40 -7.61 -8.02 14.16
CA ASN A 40 -7.31 -7.55 15.52
C ASN A 40 -6.41 -6.30 15.57
N GLY A 41 -6.00 -5.77 14.41
CA GLY A 41 -5.10 -4.61 14.30
C GLY A 41 -3.61 -4.95 14.38
N ALA A 42 -3.23 -6.23 14.49
CA ALA A 42 -1.82 -6.62 14.47
C ALA A 42 -1.20 -6.36 13.09
N VAL A 43 0.04 -5.89 13.09
CA VAL A 43 0.79 -5.62 11.87
C VAL A 43 1.24 -6.93 11.24
N ILE A 44 0.94 -7.10 9.96
CA ILE A 44 1.44 -8.21 9.13
C ILE A 44 2.65 -7.70 8.36
N VAL A 45 2.50 -6.56 7.67
CA VAL A 45 3.54 -5.88 6.91
C VAL A 45 3.34 -4.38 7.01
N GLU A 46 4.43 -3.65 7.22
CA GLU A 46 4.52 -2.21 6.97
C GLU A 46 5.82 -1.96 6.18
N ASP A 47 5.69 -1.66 4.90
CA ASP A 47 6.79 -1.27 4.03
C ASP A 47 6.70 0.23 3.74
N HIS A 48 7.68 0.98 4.24
CA HIS A 48 7.78 2.43 4.10
C HIS A 48 8.63 2.88 2.90
N ALA A 49 9.25 1.94 2.19
CA ALA A 49 10.05 2.25 1.01
C ALA A 49 9.94 1.14 -0.05
N PRO A 50 8.72 0.77 -0.47
CA PRO A 50 8.55 -0.23 -1.50
C PRO A 50 9.14 0.32 -2.80
N LYS A 51 9.78 -0.56 -3.57
CA LYS A 51 10.51 -0.20 -4.79
C LYS A 51 9.77 -0.70 -6.03
N PRO A 52 8.67 -0.05 -6.45
CA PRO A 52 8.03 -0.38 -7.71
C PRO A 52 8.98 -0.07 -8.86
N HIS A 53 9.07 -0.98 -9.84
CA HIS A 53 9.79 -0.73 -11.09
C HIS A 53 8.93 0.06 -12.10
N LEU A 54 8.13 1.02 -11.62
CA LEU A 54 7.12 1.73 -12.41
C LEU A 54 7.44 3.22 -12.51
N LEU A 55 7.09 3.82 -13.66
CA LEU A 55 7.53 5.16 -14.06
C LEU A 55 6.61 6.28 -13.58
N ASP A 56 5.37 5.96 -13.23
CA ASP A 56 4.38 6.94 -12.79
C ASP A 56 3.75 6.55 -11.45
N MET A 57 3.28 7.57 -10.71
CA MET A 57 2.69 7.41 -9.39
C MET A 57 1.45 6.52 -9.39
N GLU A 58 0.60 6.61 -10.42
CA GLU A 58 -0.67 5.88 -10.46
C GLU A 58 -0.41 4.39 -10.64
N ALA A 59 0.46 4.02 -11.58
CA ALA A 59 0.91 2.64 -11.76
C ALA A 59 1.61 2.11 -10.51
N ALA A 60 2.50 2.91 -9.90
CA ALA A 60 3.15 2.55 -8.65
C ALA A 60 2.13 2.30 -7.52
N PHE A 61 1.10 3.13 -7.43
CA PHE A 61 0.02 3.01 -6.45
C PHE A 61 -0.84 1.77 -6.69
N ASP A 62 -1.27 1.52 -7.93
CA ASP A 62 -2.05 0.33 -8.29
C ASP A 62 -1.26 -0.95 -8.00
N TRP A 63 0.03 -0.99 -8.35
CA TRP A 63 0.91 -2.09 -7.99
C TRP A 63 1.00 -2.29 -6.47
N GLY A 64 1.08 -1.20 -5.70
CA GLY A 64 1.08 -1.26 -4.24
C GLY A 64 -0.19 -1.90 -3.68
N ILE A 65 -1.35 -1.60 -4.27
CA ILE A 65 -2.64 -2.21 -3.92
C ILE A 65 -2.62 -3.71 -4.22
N GLU A 66 -2.17 -4.11 -5.40
CA GLU A 66 -2.07 -5.53 -5.77
C GLU A 66 -1.14 -6.31 -4.84
N GLN A 67 0.02 -5.73 -4.49
CA GLN A 67 0.96 -6.33 -3.54
C GLN A 67 0.33 -6.47 -2.15
N ALA A 68 -0.32 -5.42 -1.64
CA ALA A 68 -1.00 -5.46 -0.34
C ALA A 68 -2.11 -6.53 -0.31
N ARG A 69 -2.92 -6.61 -1.37
CA ARG A 69 -3.94 -7.66 -1.54
C ARG A 69 -3.32 -9.05 -1.58
N GLY A 70 -2.23 -9.24 -2.30
CA GLY A 70 -1.52 -10.51 -2.36
C GLY A 70 -1.03 -10.97 -0.98
N ILE A 71 -0.39 -10.07 -0.23
CA ILE A 71 0.08 -10.33 1.14
C ILE A 71 -1.10 -10.64 2.06
N GLY A 72 -2.15 -9.81 2.03
CA GLY A 72 -3.33 -9.95 2.88
C GLY A 72 -4.12 -11.23 2.60
N ASN A 73 -4.33 -11.59 1.34
CA ASN A 73 -5.03 -12.84 0.96
C ASN A 73 -4.19 -14.10 1.23
N SER A 74 -2.86 -13.98 1.28
CA SER A 74 -1.98 -15.08 1.68
C SER A 74 -2.03 -15.38 3.19
N GLN A 75 -2.65 -14.50 3.98
CA GLN A 75 -2.85 -14.75 5.40
C GLN A 75 -4.02 -15.71 5.60
N ARG A 76 -3.73 -16.84 6.21
CA ARG A 76 -4.76 -17.80 6.63
C ARG A 76 -5.37 -17.32 7.94
N THR A 77 -6.28 -16.34 7.87
CA THR A 77 -7.16 -16.02 8.99
C THR A 77 -8.23 -17.12 9.07
N LEU A 78 -8.22 -17.82 10.21
CA LEU A 78 -9.10 -18.97 10.53
C LEU A 78 -10.55 -18.54 10.73
#